data_AF-A0A941RQS1-F1
#
_entry.id   AF-A0A941RQS1-F1
#
_cell.length_a   1.000
_cell.length_b   1.000
_cell.length_c   1.000
_cell.angle_alpha   90.00
_cell.angle_beta   90.00
_cell.angle_gamma   90.00
#
_symmetry.space_group_name_H-M   'P 1'
#
loop_
_entity.id
_entity.type
_entity.pdbx_description
1 polymer ?
#
loop_
_entity_poly.entity_id
_entity_poly.type
_entity_poly.pdbx_seq_one_letter_code
_entity_poly.pdbx_strand_id
1 'polypeptide(L)'
;MLAPVASASFENDIEHIEIIAATPVTNSALLARNLQFIYERASKARFDDYDVVGIARQAPQLMYRLFDLRVGLRDHLAHYEMLGLMTPEVTQGFRDVFRVLRYVSDMLGEITTGHPRTNESGYLLRGFTGTDNNTLVNYAFYRSGAAHHFRSGDVVLVRGTAHNSAAIARIGDVDSQFSHIGVVYIDPQGDHWMVESLIEDGATITPLAKALDHNIVRAVLYRHHDADLAARAAKYIFDYVAASHAKGGKRILYDFSMRTDDTRNLFCSKLVRLAYEQGSFGTFKLPTYPTHIARKNRDFLDRVGVATDLTFAPADIDMESGFDLVAEWQDYRDTAGIRLQDFTMDKLFEWMEKYNYRFEETTAIKLVSLLGRFSSHFSDGAK
;
A
#
# COMPACT_ATOMS: atom_id res chain seq x y z
N MET A 1 -14.17 35.57 22.23
CA MET A 1 -13.34 34.41 21.85
C MET A 1 -12.41 34.87 20.75
N LEU A 2 -11.11 34.91 21.03
CA LEU A 2 -10.11 35.22 20.00
C LEU A 2 -10.09 34.05 19.02
N ALA A 3 -10.14 34.35 17.72
CA ALA A 3 -9.90 33.35 16.68
C ALA A 3 -8.54 32.69 16.96
N PRO A 4 -8.41 31.36 16.80
CA PRO A 4 -7.12 30.72 16.92
C PRO A 4 -6.18 31.39 15.93
N VAL A 5 -5.05 31.89 16.43
CA VAL A 5 -3.97 32.41 15.58
C VAL A 5 -3.60 31.26 14.64
N ALA A 6 -3.79 31.47 13.34
CA ALA A 6 -3.34 30.52 12.32
C ALA A 6 -1.87 30.19 12.60
N SER A 7 -1.53 28.90 12.63
CA SER A 7 -0.15 28.45 12.76
C SER A 7 0.67 29.15 11.67
N ALA A 8 1.69 29.93 12.07
CA ALA A 8 2.39 30.85 11.18
C ALA A 8 3.16 30.15 10.03
N SER A 9 3.35 28.83 10.10
CA SER A 9 3.81 28.01 8.98
C SER A 9 3.49 26.54 9.23
N PHE A 10 3.16 25.80 8.17
CA PHE A 10 3.01 24.35 8.21
C PHE A 10 4.31 23.63 8.63
N GLU A 11 5.47 24.29 8.46
CA GLU A 11 6.78 23.79 8.93
C GLU A 11 6.83 23.59 10.45
N ASN A 12 6.23 24.51 11.22
CA ASN A 12 6.15 24.39 12.68
C ASN A 12 5.30 23.18 13.10
N ASP A 13 4.26 22.86 12.31
CA ASP A 13 3.40 21.72 12.56
C ASP A 13 4.17 20.41 12.35
N ILE A 14 5.01 20.34 11.30
CA ILE A 14 5.92 19.21 11.07
C ILE A 14 6.97 19.11 12.18
N GLU A 15 7.60 20.22 12.59
CA GLU A 15 8.61 20.20 13.66
C GLU A 15 8.04 19.63 14.97
N HIS A 16 6.82 20.04 15.35
CA HIS A 16 6.15 19.47 16.52
C HIS A 16 5.86 17.97 16.37
N ILE A 17 5.48 17.53 15.17
CA ILE A 17 5.27 16.10 14.89
C ILE A 17 6.58 15.32 15.05
N GLU A 18 7.68 15.84 14.49
CA GLU A 18 9.01 15.22 14.59
C GLU A 18 9.49 15.12 16.04
N ILE A 19 9.29 16.16 16.85
CA ILE A 19 9.63 16.15 18.29
C ILE A 19 8.86 15.04 19.03
N ILE A 20 7.56 14.90 18.76
CA ILE A 20 6.73 13.87 19.41
C ILE A 20 7.14 12.47 18.94
N ALA A 21 7.45 12.29 17.66
CA ALA A 21 7.93 11.02 17.12
C ALA A 21 9.29 10.60 17.71
N ALA A 22 10.18 11.56 17.98
CA ALA A 22 11.48 11.32 18.60
C ALA A 22 11.42 11.18 20.13
N THR A 23 10.27 11.43 20.76
CA THR A 23 10.13 11.38 22.21
C THR A 23 10.23 9.92 22.70
N PRO A 24 11.15 9.60 23.63
CA PRO A 24 11.26 8.25 24.18
C PRO A 24 9.95 7.76 24.80
N VAL A 25 9.58 6.52 24.50
CA VAL A 25 8.38 5.86 25.02
C VAL A 25 8.78 4.70 25.92
N THR A 26 8.08 4.55 27.06
CA THR A 26 8.38 3.51 28.06
C THR A 26 7.28 2.48 28.21
N ASN A 27 6.11 2.70 27.58
CA ASN A 27 4.96 1.82 27.63
C ASN A 27 4.03 2.07 26.42
N SER A 28 3.17 1.09 26.12
CA SER A 28 2.26 1.11 24.97
C SER A 28 1.26 2.26 25.00
N ALA A 29 0.77 2.65 26.19
CA ALA A 29 -0.22 3.73 26.29
C ALA A 29 0.38 5.10 25.91
N LEU A 30 1.64 5.35 26.31
CA LEU A 30 2.36 6.54 25.90
C LEU A 30 2.65 6.53 24.39
N LEU A 31 3.08 5.39 23.83
CA LEU A 31 3.30 5.25 22.40
C LEU A 31 2.02 5.48 21.58
N ALA A 32 0.91 4.82 21.96
CA ALA A 32 -0.39 5.03 21.31
C ALA A 32 -0.85 6.49 21.38
N ARG A 33 -0.66 7.15 22.54
CA ARG A 33 -0.98 8.58 22.70
C ARG A 33 -0.13 9.47 21.77
N ASN A 34 1.17 9.19 21.65
CA ASN A 34 2.06 9.95 20.79
C ASN A 34 1.66 9.77 19.30
N LEU A 35 1.38 8.54 18.87
CA LEU A 35 0.90 8.25 17.52
C LEU A 35 -0.43 8.96 17.22
N GLN A 36 -1.39 8.91 18.17
CA GLN A 36 -2.66 9.64 18.04
C GLN A 36 -2.44 11.16 17.92
N PHE A 37 -1.52 11.72 18.70
CA PHE A 37 -1.19 13.14 18.61
C PHE A 37 -0.62 13.51 17.24
N ILE A 38 0.31 12.70 16.72
CA ILE A 38 0.87 12.87 15.37
C ILE A 38 -0.25 12.83 14.33
N TYR A 39 -1.11 11.81 14.40
CA TYR A 39 -2.24 11.66 13.48
C TYR A 39 -3.18 12.86 13.51
N GLU A 40 -3.57 13.32 14.70
CA GLU A 40 -4.47 14.47 14.83
C GLU A 40 -3.85 15.76 14.33
N ARG A 41 -2.55 15.97 14.53
CA ARG A 41 -1.86 17.16 14.04
C ARG A 41 -1.78 17.15 12.53
N ALA A 42 -1.38 16.03 11.94
CA ALA A 42 -1.27 15.86 10.49
C ALA A 42 -2.64 15.95 9.79
N SER A 43 -3.67 15.28 10.31
CA SER A 43 -5.03 15.27 9.71
C SER A 43 -5.75 16.61 9.75
N LYS A 44 -5.35 17.51 10.67
CA LYS A 44 -5.88 18.86 10.78
C LYS A 44 -5.13 19.89 9.92
N ALA A 45 -4.10 19.48 9.18
CA ALA A 45 -3.40 20.37 8.25
C ALA A 45 -4.37 20.86 7.17
N ARG A 46 -4.64 22.17 7.17
CA ARG A 46 -5.53 22.84 6.20
C ARG A 46 -4.70 23.77 5.35
N PHE A 47 -4.29 23.31 4.17
CA PHE A 47 -3.35 24.07 3.32
C PHE A 47 -3.85 25.46 2.92
N ASP A 48 -5.18 25.65 2.83
CA ASP A 48 -5.82 26.95 2.58
C ASP A 48 -5.61 27.99 3.69
N ASP A 49 -5.21 27.56 4.89
CA ASP A 49 -4.97 28.44 6.03
C ASP A 49 -3.53 29.02 6.01
N TYR A 50 -2.68 28.65 5.03
CA TYR A 50 -1.28 29.08 4.92
C TYR A 50 -0.98 29.82 3.59
N ASP A 51 0.21 30.42 3.49
CA ASP A 51 0.73 30.95 2.22
C ASP A 51 1.07 29.79 1.26
N VAL A 52 0.13 29.45 0.38
CA VAL A 52 0.26 28.36 -0.60
C VAL A 52 1.47 28.56 -1.53
N VAL A 53 1.84 29.81 -1.86
CA VAL A 53 3.02 30.09 -2.70
C VAL A 53 4.30 29.80 -1.92
N GLY A 54 4.34 30.18 -0.64
CA GLY A 54 5.41 29.82 0.28
C GLY A 54 5.55 28.30 0.44
N ILE A 55 4.43 27.61 0.66
CA ILE A 55 4.38 26.14 0.76
C ILE A 55 4.87 25.49 -0.52
N ALA A 56 4.42 25.92 -1.70
CA ALA A 56 4.86 25.33 -2.97
C ALA A 56 6.38 25.39 -3.16
N ARG A 57 7.04 26.45 -2.64
CA ARG A 57 8.51 26.56 -2.69
C ARG A 57 9.22 25.62 -1.72
N GLN A 58 8.62 25.34 -0.57
CA GLN A 58 9.19 24.49 0.48
C GLN A 58 8.76 23.01 0.35
N ALA A 59 7.72 22.74 -0.43
CA ALA A 59 7.06 21.44 -0.51
C ALA A 59 8.01 20.27 -0.79
N PRO A 60 8.99 20.35 -1.71
CA PRO A 60 9.98 19.28 -1.88
C PRO A 60 10.69 18.89 -0.57
N GLN A 61 11.16 19.87 0.19
CA GLN A 61 11.83 19.63 1.47
C GLN A 61 10.84 19.06 2.52
N LEU A 62 9.62 19.58 2.56
CA LEU A 62 8.59 19.12 3.50
C LEU A 62 8.14 17.69 3.20
N MET A 63 8.05 17.31 1.92
CA MET A 63 7.77 15.95 1.48
C MET A 63 8.86 14.97 1.94
N TYR A 64 10.14 15.34 1.79
CA TYR A 64 11.25 14.54 2.33
C TYR A 64 11.19 14.43 3.86
N ARG A 65 10.90 15.50 4.59
CA ARG A 65 10.72 15.44 6.06
C ARG A 65 9.61 14.47 6.47
N LEU A 66 8.46 14.50 5.79
CA LEU A 66 7.36 13.55 6.04
C LEU A 66 7.70 12.12 5.66
N PHE A 67 8.54 11.92 4.63
CA PHE A 67 9.05 10.61 4.26
C PHE A 67 10.07 10.08 5.27
N ASP A 68 11.05 10.89 5.66
CA ASP A 68 12.07 10.55 6.66
C ASP A 68 11.45 10.27 8.03
N LEU A 69 10.42 11.02 8.41
CA LEU A 69 9.63 10.74 9.61
C LEU A 69 9.02 9.33 9.58
N ARG A 70 8.49 8.90 8.43
CA ARG A 70 7.93 7.56 8.27
C ARG A 70 9.02 6.50 8.31
N VAL A 71 10.16 6.74 7.67
CA VAL A 71 11.34 5.88 7.76
C VAL A 71 11.76 5.71 9.23
N GLY A 72 11.97 6.81 9.96
CA GLY A 72 12.40 6.75 11.36
C GLY A 72 11.39 6.07 12.28
N LEU A 73 10.10 6.32 12.10
CA LEU A 73 9.04 5.61 12.85
C LEU A 73 9.07 4.09 12.59
N ARG A 74 9.33 3.68 11.35
CA ARG A 74 9.47 2.25 11.01
C ARG A 74 10.71 1.61 11.59
N ASP A 75 11.84 2.32 11.57
CA ASP A 75 13.11 1.83 12.10
C ASP A 75 13.01 1.46 13.60
N HIS A 76 12.04 2.05 14.31
CA HIS A 76 11.74 1.74 15.70
C HIS A 76 10.80 0.54 15.92
N LEU A 77 10.14 0.00 14.89
CA LEU A 77 9.18 -1.12 15.04
C LEU A 77 9.81 -2.34 15.72
N ALA A 78 10.99 -2.77 15.26
CA ALA A 78 11.71 -3.90 15.87
C ALA A 78 12.02 -3.67 17.36
N HIS A 79 12.33 -2.43 17.73
CA HIS A 79 12.59 -2.06 19.11
C HIS A 79 11.32 -2.10 19.96
N TYR A 80 10.21 -1.59 19.44
CA TYR A 80 8.91 -1.63 20.12
C TYR A 80 8.35 -3.05 20.24
N GLU A 81 8.61 -3.92 19.25
CA GLU A 81 8.36 -5.36 19.32
C GLU A 81 9.14 -6.01 20.47
N MET A 82 10.45 -5.76 20.54
CA MET A 82 11.33 -6.30 21.60
C MET A 82 10.90 -5.86 23.00
N LEU A 83 10.44 -4.62 23.14
CA LEU A 83 9.92 -4.08 24.40
C LEU A 83 8.49 -4.53 24.72
N GLY A 84 7.82 -5.28 23.83
CA GLY A 84 6.44 -5.72 24.00
C GLY A 84 5.42 -4.58 23.95
N LEU A 85 5.73 -3.48 23.25
CA LEU A 85 4.87 -2.29 23.21
C LEU A 85 3.76 -2.37 22.16
N MET A 86 3.87 -3.27 21.18
CA MET A 86 2.99 -3.38 20.01
C MET A 86 1.63 -4.02 20.32
N THR A 87 0.76 -3.29 21.02
CA THR A 87 -0.66 -3.67 21.21
C THR A 87 -1.49 -3.39 19.95
N PRO A 88 -2.71 -3.93 19.82
CA PRO A 88 -3.59 -3.61 18.69
C PRO A 88 -3.80 -2.10 18.47
N GLU A 89 -3.92 -1.32 19.56
CA GLU A 89 -4.07 0.14 19.49
C GLU A 89 -2.81 0.83 18.95
N VAL A 90 -1.62 0.35 19.32
CA VAL A 90 -0.34 0.87 18.81
C VAL A 90 -0.19 0.52 17.33
N THR A 91 -0.46 -0.73 16.95
CA THR A 91 -0.43 -1.18 15.55
C THR A 91 -1.37 -0.35 14.68
N GLN A 92 -2.59 -0.10 15.15
CA GLN A 92 -3.54 0.77 14.45
C GLN A 92 -3.03 2.22 14.38
N GLY A 93 -2.48 2.76 15.47
CA GLY A 93 -1.90 4.10 15.50
C GLY A 93 -0.79 4.30 14.47
N PHE A 94 0.10 3.32 14.28
CA PHE A 94 1.12 3.38 13.22
C PHE A 94 0.51 3.39 11.82
N ARG A 95 -0.45 2.50 11.54
CA ARG A 95 -1.16 2.44 10.26
C ARG A 95 -1.82 3.78 9.93
N ASP A 96 -2.47 4.40 10.91
CA ASP A 96 -3.11 5.71 10.78
C ASP A 96 -2.11 6.83 10.54
N VAL A 97 -1.00 6.85 11.28
CA VAL A 97 0.09 7.82 11.10
C VAL A 97 0.72 7.69 9.71
N PHE A 98 1.07 6.48 9.26
CA PHE A 98 1.68 6.28 7.94
C PHE A 98 0.76 6.72 6.81
N ARG A 99 -0.54 6.41 6.91
CA ARG A 99 -1.54 6.84 5.95
C ARG A 99 -1.70 8.36 5.91
N VAL A 100 -1.88 9.02 7.06
CA VAL A 100 -2.14 10.47 7.06
C VAL A 100 -0.93 11.24 6.57
N LEU A 101 0.29 10.83 6.95
CA LEU A 101 1.52 11.47 6.47
C LEU A 101 1.69 11.32 4.95
N ARG A 102 1.27 10.19 4.36
CA ARG A 102 1.20 10.02 2.91
C ARG A 102 0.21 10.97 2.25
N TYR A 103 -1.00 11.12 2.80
CA TYR A 103 -1.98 12.08 2.26
C TYR A 103 -1.48 13.52 2.33
N VAL A 104 -0.84 13.91 3.43
CA VAL A 104 -0.24 15.24 3.57
C VAL A 104 0.88 15.43 2.54
N SER A 105 1.71 14.41 2.31
CA SER A 105 2.74 14.44 1.26
C SER A 105 2.15 14.55 -0.14
N ASP A 106 1.03 13.88 -0.44
CA ASP A 106 0.34 14.02 -1.74
C ASP A 106 -0.14 15.43 -1.97
N MET A 107 -0.76 16.05 -0.96
CA MET A 107 -1.26 17.42 -1.05
C MET A 107 -0.12 18.41 -1.33
N LEU A 108 1.06 18.22 -0.72
CA LEU A 108 2.25 19.01 -1.04
C LEU A 108 2.72 18.81 -2.49
N GLY A 109 2.72 17.56 -2.98
CA GLY A 109 3.06 17.25 -4.38
C GLY A 109 2.06 17.85 -5.37
N GLU A 110 0.77 17.79 -5.05
CA GLU A 110 -0.33 18.40 -5.81
C GLU A 110 -0.18 19.93 -5.87
N ILE A 111 0.12 20.59 -4.74
CA ILE A 111 0.38 22.04 -4.66
C ILE A 111 1.59 22.41 -5.53
N THR A 112 2.70 21.65 -5.42
CA THR A 112 3.95 21.91 -6.14
C THR A 112 3.76 21.80 -7.65
N THR A 113 2.92 20.87 -8.09
CA THR A 113 2.68 20.63 -9.51
C THR A 113 1.58 21.51 -10.09
N GLY A 114 0.82 22.23 -9.24
CA GLY A 114 -0.29 23.10 -9.67
C GLY A 114 -1.60 22.37 -9.92
N HIS A 115 -1.82 21.22 -9.25
CA HIS A 115 -2.98 20.33 -9.44
C HIS A 115 -3.26 19.91 -10.90
N PRO A 116 -2.24 19.47 -11.66
CA PRO A 116 -2.43 19.02 -13.03
C PRO A 116 -3.32 17.78 -13.05
N ARG A 117 -4.12 17.61 -14.11
CA ARG A 117 -4.93 16.39 -14.29
C ARG A 117 -4.42 15.59 -15.49
N THR A 118 -4.41 14.27 -15.37
CA THR A 118 -3.92 13.34 -16.43
C THR A 118 -4.60 13.52 -17.78
N ASN A 119 -5.83 14.04 -17.79
CA ASN A 119 -6.64 14.40 -18.97
C ASN A 119 -5.91 15.36 -19.93
N GLU A 120 -4.90 16.08 -19.46
CA GLU A 120 -4.16 17.09 -20.23
C GLU A 120 -2.93 16.52 -20.97
N SER A 121 -2.43 15.34 -20.58
CA SER A 121 -1.18 14.74 -21.12
C SER A 121 -1.31 13.29 -21.62
N GLY A 122 -2.49 12.67 -21.47
CA GLY A 122 -2.86 11.40 -22.12
C GLY A 122 -2.39 10.10 -21.45
N TYR A 123 -1.32 10.10 -20.63
CA TYR A 123 -0.82 8.89 -19.97
C TYR A 123 -0.23 9.15 -18.56
N LEU A 124 -0.39 8.16 -17.67
CA LEU A 124 0.27 8.11 -16.36
C LEU A 124 1.78 7.89 -16.52
N LEU A 125 2.56 8.37 -15.55
CA LEU A 125 4.00 8.13 -15.51
C LEU A 125 4.25 6.67 -15.09
N ARG A 126 5.37 6.10 -15.55
CA ARG A 126 5.83 4.79 -15.05
C ARG A 126 6.21 4.93 -13.58
N GLY A 127 5.90 3.92 -12.77
CA GLY A 127 6.33 3.85 -11.37
C GLY A 127 7.84 4.03 -11.21
N PHE A 128 8.26 4.80 -10.21
CA PHE A 128 9.66 5.18 -9.93
C PHE A 128 10.34 5.96 -11.08
N THR A 129 9.56 6.76 -11.84
CA THR A 129 10.07 7.70 -12.84
C THR A 129 9.51 9.11 -12.59
N GLY A 130 9.87 10.08 -13.44
CA GLY A 130 9.46 11.47 -13.27
C GLY A 130 10.58 12.34 -12.69
N THR A 131 10.22 13.33 -11.89
CA THR A 131 11.17 14.23 -11.24
C THR A 131 11.62 13.69 -9.88
N ASP A 132 12.65 14.29 -9.29
CA ASP A 132 13.09 13.96 -7.92
C ASP A 132 11.98 14.11 -6.87
N ASN A 133 10.95 14.93 -7.15
CA ASN A 133 9.81 15.07 -6.26
C ASN A 133 8.80 13.92 -6.39
N ASN A 134 8.78 13.19 -7.50
CA ASN A 134 7.89 12.04 -7.68
C ASN A 134 8.37 10.82 -6.91
N THR A 135 9.68 10.68 -6.69
CA THR A 135 10.28 9.53 -6.01
C THR A 135 11.08 9.98 -4.79
N LEU A 136 10.50 9.81 -3.60
CA LEU A 136 11.19 10.05 -2.35
C LEU A 136 12.02 8.82 -2.00
N VAL A 137 13.31 9.03 -1.74
CA VAL A 137 14.30 7.95 -1.55
C VAL A 137 14.86 8.01 -0.15
N ASN A 138 14.87 6.87 0.53
CA ASN A 138 15.55 6.75 1.81
C ASN A 138 17.06 6.93 1.58
N TYR A 139 17.63 7.89 2.29
CA TYR A 139 19.03 8.28 2.15
C TYR A 139 20.00 7.10 2.33
N ALA A 140 19.67 6.12 3.18
CA ALA A 140 20.47 4.90 3.35
C ALA A 140 20.62 4.08 2.06
N PHE A 141 19.72 4.27 1.09
CA PHE A 141 19.71 3.59 -0.20
C PHE A 141 20.10 4.48 -1.38
N TYR A 142 20.43 5.75 -1.12
CA TYR A 142 20.91 6.67 -2.15
C TYR A 142 22.36 6.31 -2.52
N ARG A 143 22.58 5.73 -3.70
CA ARG A 143 23.93 5.35 -4.18
C ARG A 143 24.33 6.18 -5.39
N SER A 144 25.50 6.81 -5.32
CA SER A 144 26.18 7.45 -6.47
C SER A 144 25.34 8.47 -7.26
N GLY A 145 24.42 9.19 -6.60
CA GLY A 145 23.58 10.19 -7.26
C GLY A 145 22.46 9.62 -8.14
N ALA A 146 22.23 8.30 -8.12
CA ALA A 146 21.14 7.65 -8.85
C ALA A 146 20.18 6.96 -7.87
N ALA A 147 18.90 7.26 -8.03
CA ALA A 147 17.82 6.64 -7.29
C ALA A 147 17.59 5.19 -7.81
N HIS A 148 17.75 4.22 -6.91
CA HIS A 148 17.25 2.84 -6.99
C HIS A 148 17.87 1.88 -8.02
N HIS A 149 18.45 0.81 -7.50
CA HIS A 149 18.47 -0.47 -8.20
C HIS A 149 17.55 -1.42 -7.45
N PHE A 150 16.57 -1.96 -8.16
CA PHE A 150 15.79 -3.10 -7.71
C PHE A 150 16.73 -4.27 -7.37
N ARG A 151 16.29 -5.12 -6.47
CA ARG A 151 16.98 -6.37 -6.09
C ARG A 151 15.97 -7.51 -6.04
N SER A 152 16.45 -8.72 -6.27
CA SER A 152 15.66 -9.92 -6.04
C SER A 152 15.20 -9.97 -4.59
N GLY A 153 13.89 -10.09 -4.41
CA GLY A 153 13.22 -10.07 -3.10
C GLY A 153 12.76 -8.69 -2.67
N ASP A 154 12.98 -7.63 -3.45
CA ASP A 154 12.26 -6.40 -3.19
C ASP A 154 10.74 -6.65 -3.34
N VAL A 155 9.96 -6.01 -2.49
CA VAL A 155 8.51 -6.09 -2.50
C VAL A 155 7.96 -4.73 -2.92
N VAL A 156 7.10 -4.70 -3.94
CA VAL A 156 6.52 -3.47 -4.47
C VAL A 156 5.04 -3.42 -4.16
N LEU A 157 4.62 -2.43 -3.39
CA LEU A 157 3.19 -2.12 -3.19
C LEU A 157 2.77 -1.13 -4.24
N VAL A 158 1.55 -1.28 -4.74
CA VAL A 158 1.01 -0.37 -5.74
C VAL A 158 -0.44 0.00 -5.45
N ARG A 159 -0.80 1.20 -5.90
CA ARG A 159 -2.18 1.67 -6.05
C ARG A 159 -2.38 2.08 -7.50
N GLY A 160 -3.22 1.33 -8.20
CA GLY A 160 -3.69 1.69 -9.54
C GLY A 160 -4.94 2.56 -9.50
N THR A 161 -5.43 2.96 -10.67
CA THR A 161 -6.64 3.79 -10.84
C THR A 161 -7.96 3.03 -10.79
N ALA A 162 -7.93 1.69 -10.83
CA ALA A 162 -9.14 0.86 -10.91
C ALA A 162 -10.03 0.97 -9.65
N HIS A 163 -11.35 0.91 -9.84
CA HIS A 163 -12.32 1.00 -8.73
C HIS A 163 -12.28 -0.21 -7.79
N ASN A 164 -12.02 -1.41 -8.31
CA ASN A 164 -11.90 -2.63 -7.50
C ASN A 164 -10.72 -2.55 -6.51
N SER A 165 -9.67 -1.81 -6.88
CA SER A 165 -8.52 -1.53 -6.02
C SER A 165 -8.92 -0.72 -4.78
N ALA A 166 -9.89 0.19 -4.90
CA ALA A 166 -10.40 0.96 -3.76
C ALA A 166 -11.16 0.08 -2.77
N ALA A 167 -11.96 -0.88 -3.25
CA ALA A 167 -12.66 -1.81 -2.36
C ALA A 167 -11.68 -2.70 -1.57
N ILE A 168 -10.63 -3.23 -2.22
CA ILE A 168 -9.60 -4.03 -1.55
C ILE A 168 -8.84 -3.20 -0.52
N ALA A 169 -8.50 -1.95 -0.84
CA ALA A 169 -7.80 -1.06 0.06
C ALA A 169 -8.61 -0.69 1.33
N ARG A 170 -9.93 -0.91 1.32
CA ARG A 170 -10.85 -0.47 2.38
C ARG A 170 -11.66 -1.61 3.02
N ILE A 171 -11.38 -2.87 2.69
CA ILE A 171 -12.22 -4.01 3.12
C ILE A 171 -12.00 -4.43 4.59
N GLY A 172 -10.87 -4.07 5.18
CA GLY A 172 -10.49 -4.42 6.55
C GLY A 172 -10.74 -3.32 7.56
N ASP A 173 -10.31 -3.55 8.80
CA ASP A 173 -10.15 -2.53 9.84
C ASP A 173 -8.99 -1.57 9.55
N VAL A 174 -8.17 -1.89 8.55
CA VAL A 174 -7.11 -1.04 8.02
C VAL A 174 -7.58 -0.32 6.76
N ASP A 175 -7.70 0.98 6.91
CA ASP A 175 -7.73 1.93 5.81
C ASP A 175 -6.38 1.95 5.09
N SER A 176 -6.24 1.19 4.00
CA SER A 176 -5.03 1.15 3.17
C SER A 176 -5.11 2.16 2.01
N GLN A 177 -3.95 2.60 1.53
CA GLN A 177 -3.80 3.35 0.26
C GLN A 177 -3.24 2.46 -0.86
N PHE A 178 -3.16 1.16 -0.63
CA PHE A 178 -2.58 0.15 -1.53
C PHE A 178 -3.55 -0.99 -1.72
N SER A 179 -3.60 -1.49 -2.96
CA SER A 179 -4.50 -2.56 -3.37
C SER A 179 -3.78 -3.82 -3.82
N HIS A 180 -2.49 -3.71 -4.10
CA HIS A 180 -1.73 -4.79 -4.71
C HIS A 180 -0.28 -4.76 -4.26
N ILE A 181 0.35 -5.94 -4.30
CA ILE A 181 1.73 -6.16 -3.88
C ILE A 181 2.34 -7.29 -4.70
N GLY A 182 3.60 -7.15 -5.09
CA GLY A 182 4.35 -8.15 -5.85
C GLY A 182 5.80 -8.26 -5.39
N VAL A 183 6.46 -9.34 -5.82
CA VAL A 183 7.88 -9.60 -5.53
C VAL A 183 8.71 -9.39 -6.78
N VAL A 184 9.78 -8.62 -6.67
CA VAL A 184 10.76 -8.44 -7.74
C VAL A 184 11.72 -9.63 -7.77
N TYR A 185 11.96 -10.15 -8.96
CA TYR A 185 13.00 -11.14 -9.23
C TYR A 185 13.90 -10.64 -10.36
N ILE A 186 15.20 -10.61 -10.12
CA ILE A 186 16.22 -10.41 -11.14
C ILE A 186 16.82 -11.76 -11.45
N ASP A 187 16.70 -12.18 -12.70
CA ASP A 187 17.19 -13.49 -13.14
C ASP A 187 18.71 -13.49 -13.41
N PRO A 188 19.33 -14.66 -13.67
CA PRO A 188 20.77 -14.73 -13.94
C PRO A 188 21.24 -13.99 -15.20
N GLN A 189 20.32 -13.66 -16.12
CA GLN A 189 20.59 -12.87 -17.32
C GLN A 189 20.59 -11.37 -17.02
N GLY A 190 20.05 -10.98 -15.86
CA GLY A 190 19.89 -9.59 -15.44
C GLY A 190 18.55 -8.99 -15.85
N ASP A 191 17.61 -9.79 -16.32
CA ASP A 191 16.26 -9.31 -16.63
C ASP A 191 15.45 -9.14 -15.36
N HIS A 192 14.66 -8.06 -15.31
CA HIS A 192 13.86 -7.71 -14.14
C HIS A 192 12.41 -8.16 -14.34
N TRP A 193 11.92 -8.94 -13.38
CA TRP A 193 10.58 -9.51 -13.38
C TRP A 193 9.81 -9.10 -12.14
N MET A 194 8.50 -8.88 -12.31
CA MET A 194 7.53 -8.83 -11.22
C MET A 194 6.80 -10.19 -11.17
N VAL A 195 6.83 -10.83 -10.01
CA VAL A 195 6.02 -12.02 -9.72
C VAL A 195 4.87 -11.59 -8.83
N GLU A 196 3.65 -11.78 -9.30
CA GLU A 196 2.44 -11.22 -8.68
C GLU A 196 1.23 -12.11 -8.93
N SER A 197 0.13 -11.87 -8.21
CA SER A 197 -1.15 -12.52 -8.48
C SER A 197 -2.22 -11.49 -8.75
N LEU A 198 -2.77 -11.51 -9.97
CA LEU A 198 -3.78 -10.58 -10.47
C LEU A 198 -5.17 -11.22 -10.43
N ILE A 199 -6.20 -10.41 -10.24
CA ILE A 199 -7.59 -10.87 -10.17
C ILE A 199 -7.98 -11.63 -11.46
N GLU A 200 -7.49 -11.12 -12.59
CA GLU A 200 -7.83 -11.56 -13.93
C GLU A 200 -7.02 -12.81 -14.35
N ASP A 201 -5.73 -12.84 -13.98
CA ASP A 201 -4.78 -13.81 -14.52
C ASP A 201 -4.30 -14.87 -13.51
N GLY A 202 -4.60 -14.68 -12.21
CA GLY A 202 -3.99 -15.43 -11.13
C GLY A 202 -2.49 -15.13 -11.01
N ALA A 203 -1.70 -16.11 -10.57
CA ALA A 203 -0.26 -15.92 -10.41
C ALA A 203 0.46 -15.83 -11.78
N THR A 204 1.24 -14.77 -11.97
CA THR A 204 1.88 -14.43 -13.24
C THR A 204 3.29 -13.88 -13.05
N ILE A 205 4.05 -13.84 -14.14
CA ILE A 205 5.40 -13.27 -14.22
C ILE A 205 5.38 -12.26 -15.37
N THR A 206 5.65 -11.00 -15.04
CA THR A 206 5.60 -9.88 -15.99
C THR A 206 6.93 -9.15 -15.98
N PRO A 207 7.47 -8.66 -17.12
CA PRO A 207 8.61 -7.75 -17.09
C PRO A 207 8.34 -6.58 -16.14
N LEU A 208 9.27 -6.29 -15.23
CA LEU A 208 9.05 -5.30 -14.16
C LEU A 208 8.68 -3.93 -14.72
N ALA A 209 9.34 -3.50 -15.80
CA ALA A 209 9.02 -2.23 -16.47
C ALA A 209 7.56 -2.18 -16.95
N LYS A 210 7.03 -3.29 -17.47
CA LYS A 210 5.63 -3.38 -17.89
C LYS A 210 4.67 -3.38 -16.71
N ALA A 211 5.00 -4.07 -15.62
CA ALA A 211 4.19 -4.04 -14.40
C ALA A 211 4.11 -2.61 -13.84
N LEU A 212 5.22 -1.86 -13.85
CA LEU A 212 5.29 -0.47 -13.38
C LEU A 212 4.64 0.56 -14.31
N ASP A 213 4.33 0.19 -15.56
CA ASP A 213 3.59 1.04 -16.53
C ASP A 213 2.07 0.94 -16.36
N HIS A 214 1.57 0.03 -15.54
CA HIS A 214 0.16 -0.36 -15.55
C HIS A 214 -0.75 0.57 -14.74
N ASN A 215 -0.94 1.81 -15.22
CA ASN A 215 -1.85 2.82 -14.63
C ASN A 215 -1.69 2.98 -13.11
N ILE A 216 -0.44 2.97 -12.64
CA ILE A 216 -0.11 3.12 -11.22
C ILE A 216 -0.08 4.60 -10.88
N VAL A 217 -0.68 4.96 -9.74
CA VAL A 217 -0.66 6.32 -9.18
C VAL A 217 0.28 6.41 -7.99
N ARG A 218 0.49 5.31 -7.27
CA ARG A 218 1.47 5.21 -6.17
C ARG A 218 2.16 3.86 -6.19
N ALA A 219 3.47 3.87 -5.93
CA ALA A 219 4.26 2.67 -5.70
C ALA A 219 5.18 2.85 -4.48
N VAL A 220 5.40 1.80 -3.71
CA VAL A 220 6.38 1.78 -2.60
C VAL A 220 7.29 0.59 -2.78
N LEU A 221 8.59 0.82 -2.61
CA LEU A 221 9.60 -0.23 -2.65
C LEU A 221 10.05 -0.57 -1.22
N TYR A 222 9.82 -1.82 -0.83
CA TYR A 222 10.34 -2.39 0.40
C TYR A 222 11.44 -3.39 0.13
N ARG A 223 12.42 -3.45 1.04
CA ARG A 223 13.54 -4.38 0.95
C ARG A 223 13.76 -5.07 2.28
N HIS A 224 13.82 -6.39 2.25
CA HIS A 224 14.11 -7.17 3.43
C HIS A 224 15.58 -7.00 3.89
N HIS A 225 15.82 -6.96 5.21
CA HIS A 225 17.16 -6.76 5.79
C HIS A 225 18.14 -7.89 5.43
N ASP A 226 17.66 -9.13 5.44
CA ASP A 226 18.41 -10.29 4.98
C ASP A 226 18.26 -10.45 3.46
N ALA A 227 19.31 -10.06 2.73
CA ALA A 227 19.37 -10.12 1.27
C ALA A 227 19.41 -11.56 0.72
N ASP A 228 19.98 -12.51 1.46
CA ASP A 228 20.06 -13.91 1.03
C ASP A 228 18.68 -14.57 1.15
N LEU A 229 17.96 -14.31 2.24
CA LEU A 229 16.55 -14.69 2.38
C LEU A 229 15.70 -14.07 1.27
N ALA A 230 15.84 -12.77 1.02
CA ALA A 230 15.08 -12.07 -0.03
C ALA A 230 15.30 -12.69 -1.41
N ALA A 231 16.56 -12.97 -1.77
CA ALA A 231 16.92 -13.61 -3.03
C ALA A 231 16.34 -15.02 -3.17
N ARG A 232 16.39 -15.83 -2.08
CA ARG A 232 15.77 -17.17 -2.06
C ARG A 232 14.25 -17.09 -2.21
N ALA A 233 13.60 -16.16 -1.51
CA ALA A 233 12.16 -15.96 -1.56
C ALA A 233 11.69 -15.61 -2.99
N ALA A 234 12.35 -14.64 -3.63
CA ALA A 234 12.04 -14.24 -4.99
C ALA A 234 12.30 -15.37 -6.00
N LYS A 235 13.42 -16.08 -5.87
CA LYS A 235 13.70 -17.23 -6.73
C LYS A 235 12.66 -18.33 -6.58
N TYR A 236 12.31 -18.69 -5.34
CA TYR A 236 11.32 -19.73 -5.07
C TYR A 236 9.99 -19.40 -5.76
N ILE A 237 9.47 -18.17 -5.55
CA ILE A 237 8.14 -17.83 -6.06
C ILE A 237 8.15 -17.69 -7.58
N PHE A 238 9.24 -17.20 -8.17
CA PHE A 238 9.44 -17.18 -9.61
C PHE A 238 9.37 -18.61 -10.19
N ASP A 239 10.17 -19.55 -9.65
CA ASP A 239 10.21 -20.93 -10.13
C ASP A 239 8.84 -21.62 -9.94
N TYR A 240 8.18 -21.39 -8.80
CA TYR A 240 6.87 -21.95 -8.49
C TYR A 240 5.80 -21.49 -9.48
N VAL A 241 5.74 -20.18 -9.77
CA VAL A 241 4.81 -19.64 -10.76
C VAL A 241 5.20 -20.11 -12.17
N ALA A 242 6.47 -20.08 -12.57
CA ALA A 242 6.91 -20.56 -13.87
C ALA A 242 6.52 -22.02 -14.13
N ALA A 243 6.66 -22.89 -13.12
CA ALA A 243 6.25 -24.28 -13.20
C ALA A 243 4.74 -24.45 -13.43
N SER A 244 3.91 -23.55 -12.88
CA SER A 244 2.45 -23.55 -13.09
C SER A 244 2.04 -23.17 -14.52
N HIS A 245 2.91 -22.44 -15.24
CA HIS A 245 2.71 -22.04 -16.64
C HIS A 245 3.35 -23.02 -17.64
N ALA A 246 4.22 -23.94 -17.18
CA ALA A 246 4.84 -24.94 -18.03
C ALA A 246 3.84 -25.95 -18.61
N LYS A 247 4.22 -26.67 -19.68
CA LYS A 247 3.38 -27.69 -20.31
C LYS A 247 3.01 -28.79 -19.31
N GLY A 248 1.71 -28.95 -19.02
CA GLY A 248 1.20 -29.89 -18.02
C GLY A 248 1.16 -29.36 -16.58
N GLY A 249 1.64 -28.13 -16.37
CA GLY A 249 1.47 -27.39 -15.12
C GLY A 249 0.01 -27.04 -14.85
N LYS A 250 -0.36 -26.96 -13.57
CA LYS A 250 -1.68 -26.48 -13.15
C LYS A 250 -1.59 -25.00 -12.85
N ARG A 251 -2.39 -24.18 -13.53
CA ARG A 251 -2.48 -22.73 -13.29
C ARG A 251 -2.85 -22.45 -11.84
N ILE A 252 -2.16 -21.48 -11.24
CA ILE A 252 -2.49 -20.95 -9.91
C ILE A 252 -3.46 -19.79 -10.12
N LEU A 253 -4.72 -19.98 -9.70
CA LEU A 253 -5.77 -18.97 -9.89
C LEU A 253 -5.77 -17.95 -8.75
N TYR A 254 -6.45 -16.83 -8.98
CA TYR A 254 -6.65 -15.83 -7.93
C TYR A 254 -7.53 -16.38 -6.81
N ASP A 255 -7.19 -16.05 -5.56
CA ASP A 255 -7.90 -16.50 -4.37
C ASP A 255 -8.74 -15.37 -3.74
N PHE A 256 -10.03 -15.35 -4.05
CA PHE A 256 -10.99 -14.41 -3.48
C PHE A 256 -11.35 -14.70 -2.02
N SER A 257 -10.99 -15.86 -1.47
CA SER A 257 -11.33 -16.23 -0.09
C SER A 257 -10.58 -15.41 0.96
N MET A 258 -9.48 -14.77 0.55
CA MET A 258 -8.54 -14.01 1.40
C MET A 258 -7.89 -14.87 2.50
N ARG A 259 -7.99 -16.20 2.43
CA ARG A 259 -7.39 -17.13 3.39
C ARG A 259 -5.91 -17.36 3.13
N THR A 260 -5.10 -17.39 4.19
CA THR A 260 -3.63 -17.48 4.09
C THR A 260 -3.05 -18.88 4.35
N ASP A 261 -3.89 -19.90 4.53
CA ASP A 261 -3.49 -21.24 4.99
C ASP A 261 -3.28 -22.27 3.87
N ASP A 262 -3.97 -22.15 2.75
CA ASP A 262 -3.71 -22.98 1.56
C ASP A 262 -2.68 -22.35 0.61
N THR A 263 -2.17 -23.12 -0.36
CA THR A 263 -1.26 -22.62 -1.40
C THR A 263 -1.75 -22.90 -2.82
N ARG A 264 -3.01 -23.37 -2.97
CA ARG A 264 -3.53 -23.82 -4.27
C ARG A 264 -3.86 -22.65 -5.18
N ASN A 265 -4.45 -21.61 -4.59
CA ASN A 265 -4.78 -20.34 -5.23
C ASN A 265 -4.12 -19.23 -4.42
N LEU A 266 -3.74 -18.14 -5.07
CA LEU A 266 -3.02 -17.05 -4.43
C LEU A 266 -3.70 -15.72 -4.75
N PHE A 267 -3.92 -14.88 -3.74
CA PHE A 267 -4.03 -13.44 -3.92
C PHE A 267 -2.66 -12.78 -3.74
N CYS A 268 -2.54 -11.50 -4.10
CA CYS A 268 -1.26 -10.80 -4.25
C CYS A 268 -0.35 -10.87 -3.01
N SER A 269 -0.86 -10.54 -1.83
CA SER A 269 -0.10 -10.59 -0.57
C SER A 269 0.12 -12.03 -0.07
N LYS A 270 -0.80 -12.96 -0.31
CA LYS A 270 -0.57 -14.40 -0.05
C LYS A 270 0.59 -14.97 -0.85
N LEU A 271 0.79 -14.50 -2.09
CA LEU A 271 1.95 -14.83 -2.90
C LEU A 271 3.25 -14.35 -2.25
N VAL A 272 3.29 -13.11 -1.76
CA VAL A 272 4.45 -12.57 -1.03
C VAL A 272 4.73 -13.36 0.24
N ARG A 273 3.68 -13.67 1.02
CA ARG A 273 3.80 -14.54 2.20
C ARG A 273 4.41 -15.89 1.85
N LEU A 274 3.88 -16.56 0.83
CA LEU A 274 4.39 -17.86 0.40
C LEU A 274 5.86 -17.77 -0.02
N ALA A 275 6.24 -16.73 -0.76
CA ALA A 275 7.62 -16.52 -1.18
C ALA A 275 8.59 -16.49 0.01
N TYR A 276 8.27 -15.68 1.03
CA TYR A 276 9.11 -15.48 2.20
C TYR A 276 9.06 -16.64 3.20
N GLU A 277 7.90 -17.26 3.37
CA GLU A 277 7.76 -18.48 4.18
C GLU A 277 8.62 -19.61 3.60
N GLN A 278 8.64 -19.78 2.28
CA GLN A 278 9.41 -20.85 1.65
C GLN A 278 10.90 -20.50 1.55
N GLY A 279 11.25 -19.24 1.23
CA GLY A 279 12.64 -18.77 1.21
C GLY A 279 13.35 -18.85 2.57
N SER A 280 12.57 -18.82 3.66
CA SER A 280 13.03 -18.95 5.05
C SER A 280 12.88 -20.36 5.62
N PHE A 281 12.44 -21.33 4.82
CA PHE A 281 12.16 -22.69 5.27
C PHE A 281 11.14 -22.75 6.44
N GLY A 282 10.15 -21.85 6.43
CA GLY A 282 9.07 -21.76 7.41
C GLY A 282 9.40 -20.94 8.66
N THR A 283 10.58 -20.34 8.75
CA THR A 283 11.02 -19.59 9.95
C THR A 283 10.58 -18.13 9.96
N PHE A 284 10.28 -17.56 8.80
CA PHE A 284 9.80 -16.18 8.64
C PHE A 284 8.41 -16.19 8.02
N LYS A 285 7.43 -15.57 8.69
CA LYS A 285 6.01 -15.67 8.32
C LYS A 285 5.35 -14.31 8.32
N LEU A 286 4.84 -13.92 7.15
CA LEU A 286 4.13 -12.66 6.95
C LEU A 286 2.61 -12.85 6.98
N PRO A 287 1.82 -11.85 7.41
CA PRO A 287 2.26 -10.67 8.14
C PRO A 287 2.42 -10.99 9.63
N THR A 288 3.28 -10.23 10.31
CA THR A 288 3.39 -10.17 11.77
C THR A 288 2.13 -9.58 12.38
N TYR A 289 1.57 -8.55 11.74
CA TYR A 289 0.35 -7.85 12.17
C TYR A 289 -0.73 -7.95 11.09
N PRO A 290 -1.58 -9.00 11.11
CA PRO A 290 -2.61 -9.18 10.09
C PRO A 290 -3.71 -8.11 10.17
N THR A 291 -4.34 -7.83 9.04
CA THR A 291 -5.58 -7.05 8.95
C THR A 291 -6.78 -7.90 9.39
N HIS A 292 -7.68 -7.31 10.18
CA HIS A 292 -8.96 -7.93 10.50
C HIS A 292 -10.04 -7.48 9.52
N ILE A 293 -10.84 -8.42 9.04
CA ILE A 293 -12.01 -8.11 8.21
C ILE A 293 -13.23 -8.11 9.13
N ALA A 294 -13.71 -6.92 9.47
CA ALA A 294 -14.92 -6.78 10.27
C ALA A 294 -16.14 -7.29 9.48
N ARG A 295 -16.73 -8.40 9.93
CA ARG A 295 -17.95 -9.00 9.32
C ARG A 295 -19.23 -8.19 9.52
N LYS A 296 -19.19 -6.87 9.53
CA LYS A 296 -20.40 -6.04 9.59
C LYS A 296 -21.09 -5.93 8.23
N ASN A 297 -20.35 -6.11 7.14
CA ASN A 297 -20.84 -6.11 5.75
C ASN A 297 -20.90 -7.51 5.14
N ARG A 298 -21.43 -8.51 5.88
CA ARG A 298 -21.41 -9.94 5.46
C ARG A 298 -21.98 -10.17 4.07
N ASP A 299 -23.09 -9.53 3.72
CA ASP A 299 -23.70 -9.69 2.39
C ASP A 299 -22.74 -9.27 1.27
N PHE A 300 -22.02 -8.16 1.45
CA PHE A 300 -21.00 -7.74 0.49
C PHE A 300 -19.82 -8.72 0.47
N LEU A 301 -19.26 -9.03 1.65
CA LEU A 301 -18.11 -9.94 1.80
C LEU A 301 -18.38 -11.33 1.21
N ASP A 302 -19.56 -11.90 1.47
CA ASP A 302 -19.98 -13.19 0.96
C ASP A 302 -20.14 -13.17 -0.57
N ARG A 303 -20.62 -12.06 -1.14
CA ARG A 303 -20.76 -11.89 -2.60
C ARG A 303 -19.42 -11.73 -3.31
N VAL A 304 -18.45 -11.06 -2.70
CA VAL A 304 -17.08 -10.96 -3.25
C VAL A 304 -16.23 -12.19 -2.94
N GLY A 305 -16.72 -13.11 -2.10
CA GLY A 305 -16.11 -14.41 -1.84
C GLY A 305 -15.17 -14.47 -0.63
N VAL A 306 -15.09 -13.39 0.18
CA VAL A 306 -14.23 -13.33 1.37
C VAL A 306 -14.74 -14.30 2.44
N ALA A 307 -13.86 -15.15 2.94
CA ALA A 307 -14.24 -16.28 3.81
C ALA A 307 -13.37 -16.41 5.07
N THR A 308 -12.74 -15.31 5.51
CA THR A 308 -11.89 -15.21 6.70
C THR A 308 -12.09 -13.89 7.44
N ASP A 309 -11.73 -13.87 8.72
CA ASP A 309 -11.74 -12.67 9.59
C ASP A 309 -10.36 -12.04 9.72
N LEU A 310 -9.33 -12.78 9.32
CA LEU A 310 -7.93 -12.41 9.42
C LEU A 310 -7.27 -12.69 8.06
N THR A 311 -6.54 -11.71 7.56
CA THR A 311 -5.87 -11.82 6.26
C THR A 311 -4.54 -11.08 6.25
N PHE A 312 -3.84 -11.18 5.13
CA PHE A 312 -2.70 -10.34 4.81
C PHE A 312 -3.15 -9.26 3.81
N ALA A 313 -3.40 -8.05 4.26
CA ALA A 313 -3.63 -6.93 3.34
C ALA A 313 -2.29 -6.44 2.78
N PRO A 314 -2.24 -5.90 1.54
CA PRO A 314 -1.01 -5.34 0.97
C PRO A 314 -0.29 -4.36 1.89
N ALA A 315 -1.02 -3.49 2.61
CA ALA A 315 -0.44 -2.52 3.53
C ALA A 315 0.07 -3.11 4.85
N ASP A 316 -0.17 -4.38 5.19
CA ASP A 316 0.38 -4.96 6.43
C ASP A 316 1.90 -5.02 6.39
N ILE A 317 2.50 -5.08 5.20
CA ILE A 317 3.96 -4.92 5.01
C ILE A 317 4.47 -3.58 5.56
N ASP A 318 3.58 -2.59 5.76
CA ASP A 318 3.94 -1.34 6.40
C ASP A 318 4.40 -1.53 7.86
N MET A 319 3.98 -2.64 8.48
CA MET A 319 4.21 -2.97 9.87
C MET A 319 5.28 -4.04 10.06
N GLU A 320 5.94 -4.47 8.99
CA GLU A 320 6.96 -5.52 9.06
C GLU A 320 8.32 -4.91 9.35
N SER A 321 8.82 -5.16 10.57
CA SER A 321 10.09 -4.64 11.06
C SER A 321 11.32 -5.18 10.33
N GLY A 322 11.19 -6.33 9.64
CA GLY A 322 12.25 -6.92 8.81
C GLY A 322 12.40 -6.28 7.42
N PHE A 323 11.61 -5.26 7.09
CA PHE A 323 11.64 -4.57 5.80
C PHE A 323 11.91 -3.07 5.94
N ASP A 324 12.90 -2.60 5.19
CA ASP A 324 13.20 -1.18 5.01
C ASP A 324 12.29 -0.55 3.96
N LEU A 325 11.80 0.65 4.25
CA LEU A 325 11.22 1.55 3.26
C LEU A 325 12.36 2.15 2.41
N VAL A 326 12.51 1.66 1.17
CA VAL A 326 13.60 2.10 0.27
C VAL A 326 13.21 3.35 -0.50
N ALA A 327 12.00 3.36 -1.03
CA ALA A 327 11.52 4.40 -1.93
C ALA A 327 10.01 4.48 -1.92
N GLU A 328 9.50 5.69 -2.15
CA GLU A 328 8.09 5.86 -2.44
C GLU A 328 7.87 6.80 -3.61
N TRP A 329 7.05 6.35 -4.54
CA TRP A 329 6.74 7.04 -5.77
C TRP A 329 5.26 7.42 -5.87
N GLN A 330 4.97 8.61 -6.39
CA GLN A 330 3.60 9.05 -6.69
C GLN A 330 3.51 9.83 -8.02
N ASP A 331 2.38 9.67 -8.70
CA ASP A 331 1.94 10.54 -9.79
C ASP A 331 0.92 11.55 -9.26
N TYR A 332 1.40 12.75 -8.88
CA TYR A 332 0.56 13.81 -8.30
C TYR A 332 -0.53 14.34 -9.24
N ARG A 333 -0.52 13.94 -10.53
CA ARG A 333 -1.60 14.26 -11.47
C ARG A 333 -2.90 13.50 -11.16
N ASP A 334 -2.83 12.43 -10.35
CA ASP A 334 -3.96 11.55 -10.09
C ASP A 334 -4.11 11.11 -8.62
N THR A 335 -3.23 11.55 -7.71
CA THR A 335 -3.35 11.28 -6.25
C THR A 335 -4.66 11.77 -5.67
N ALA A 336 -5.14 12.94 -6.11
CA ALA A 336 -6.45 13.46 -5.70
C ALA A 336 -7.62 12.57 -6.18
N GLY A 337 -7.48 11.97 -7.37
CA GLY A 337 -8.47 11.07 -7.97
C GLY A 337 -8.63 9.79 -7.14
N ILE A 338 -7.51 9.12 -6.84
CA ILE A 338 -7.54 7.91 -6.00
C ILE A 338 -7.99 8.22 -4.57
N ARG A 339 -7.63 9.37 -4.00
CA ARG A 339 -8.10 9.81 -2.67
C ARG A 339 -9.61 9.99 -2.63
N LEU A 340 -10.21 10.53 -3.69
CA LEU A 340 -11.67 10.65 -3.81
C LEU A 340 -12.34 9.27 -3.94
N GLN A 341 -11.74 8.33 -4.68
CA GLN A 341 -12.24 6.95 -4.75
C GLN A 341 -12.23 6.28 -3.38
N ASP A 342 -11.13 6.43 -2.64
CA ASP A 342 -10.96 5.85 -1.31
C ASP A 342 -12.01 6.43 -0.33
N PHE A 343 -12.22 7.76 -0.33
CA PHE A 343 -13.27 8.40 0.46
C PHE A 343 -14.68 7.93 0.06
N THR A 344 -14.92 7.73 -1.24
CA THR A 344 -16.21 7.24 -1.74
C THR A 344 -16.49 5.84 -1.20
N MET A 345 -15.50 4.95 -1.24
CA MET A 345 -15.63 3.60 -0.70
C MET A 345 -15.86 3.59 0.81
N ASP A 346 -15.15 4.44 1.57
CA ASP A 346 -15.38 4.57 3.01
C ASP A 346 -16.83 4.94 3.32
N LYS A 347 -17.39 5.90 2.56
CA LYS A 347 -18.78 6.31 2.76
C LYS A 347 -19.77 5.23 2.35
N LEU A 348 -19.49 4.47 1.29
CA LEU A 348 -20.31 3.32 0.93
C LEU A 348 -20.31 2.27 2.04
N PHE A 349 -19.15 1.92 2.61
CA PHE A 349 -19.07 0.96 3.71
C PHE A 349 -19.66 1.50 5.01
N GLU A 350 -19.48 2.79 5.31
CA GLU A 350 -20.17 3.46 6.43
C GLU A 350 -21.68 3.37 6.26
N TRP A 351 -22.21 3.58 5.05
CA TRP A 351 -23.64 3.49 4.80
C TRP A 351 -24.19 2.07 4.91
N MET A 352 -23.43 1.07 4.44
CA MET A 352 -23.78 -0.33 4.66
C MET A 352 -23.80 -0.69 6.15
N GLU A 353 -22.81 -0.21 6.91
CA GLU A 353 -22.70 -0.51 8.34
C GLU A 353 -23.77 0.22 9.17
N LYS A 354 -23.86 1.54 9.01
CA LYS A 354 -24.66 2.42 9.87
C LYS A 354 -26.13 2.47 9.47
N TYR A 355 -26.41 2.35 8.16
CA TYR A 355 -27.76 2.47 7.61
C TYR A 355 -28.28 1.16 7.01
N ASN A 356 -27.53 0.06 7.09
CA ASN A 356 -27.90 -1.27 6.56
C ASN A 356 -28.25 -1.22 5.06
N TYR A 357 -27.55 -0.38 4.30
CA TYR A 357 -27.68 -0.32 2.85
C TYR A 357 -27.14 -1.62 2.24
N ARG A 358 -27.75 -2.08 1.15
CA ARG A 358 -27.38 -3.32 0.45
C ARG A 358 -27.40 -3.10 -1.06
N PHE A 359 -26.56 -3.84 -1.77
CA PHE A 359 -26.62 -3.87 -3.22
C PHE A 359 -27.89 -4.59 -3.68
N GLU A 360 -28.78 -3.84 -4.34
CA GLU A 360 -29.90 -4.41 -5.07
C GLU A 360 -29.40 -4.90 -6.44
N GLU A 361 -29.33 -6.23 -6.60
CA GLU A 361 -29.00 -6.81 -7.89
C GLU A 361 -30.21 -6.76 -8.81
N THR A 362 -30.07 -6.04 -9.93
CA THR A 362 -31.03 -6.15 -11.01
C THR A 362 -31.01 -7.56 -11.61
N THR A 363 -32.11 -7.97 -12.25
CA THR A 363 -32.24 -9.28 -12.89
C THR A 363 -31.13 -9.53 -13.93
N ALA A 364 -30.64 -8.47 -14.57
CA ALA A 364 -29.51 -8.51 -15.49
C ALA A 364 -28.19 -8.85 -14.78
N ILE A 365 -27.92 -8.25 -13.62
CA ILE A 365 -26.72 -8.54 -12.81
C ILE A 365 -26.77 -9.97 -12.26
N LYS A 366 -27.95 -10.47 -11.86
CA LYS A 366 -28.13 -11.87 -11.45
C LYS A 366 -27.85 -12.85 -12.58
N LEU A 367 -28.28 -12.53 -13.79
CA LEU A 367 -28.03 -13.37 -14.96
C LEU A 367 -26.53 -13.39 -15.31
N VAL A 368 -25.86 -12.23 -15.23
CA VAL A 368 -24.42 -12.10 -15.43
C VAL A 368 -23.62 -12.76 -14.31
N SER A 369 -24.04 -12.75 -13.05
CA SER A 369 -23.31 -13.44 -11.97
C SER A 369 -23.46 -14.97 -12.04
N LEU A 370 -24.62 -15.47 -12.47
CA LEU A 370 -24.88 -16.89 -12.75
C LEU A 370 -24.05 -17.40 -13.95
N LEU A 371 -23.99 -16.62 -15.02
CA LEU A 371 -23.16 -16.91 -16.20
C LEU A 371 -21.69 -16.53 -15.99
N GLY A 372 -21.41 -15.68 -15.01
CA GLY A 372 -20.10 -15.11 -14.68
C GLY A 372 -19.13 -16.11 -14.06
N ARG A 373 -19.69 -17.13 -13.40
CA ARG A 373 -18.93 -18.36 -13.05
C ARG A 373 -18.36 -19.09 -14.28
N PHE A 374 -18.78 -18.72 -15.49
CA PHE A 374 -18.21 -19.16 -16.78
C PHE A 374 -17.59 -18.02 -17.61
N SER A 375 -17.61 -16.75 -17.16
CA SER A 375 -17.29 -15.58 -18.00
C SER A 375 -15.87 -15.06 -17.89
N SER A 376 -14.93 -15.78 -17.27
CA SER A 376 -13.50 -15.41 -17.27
C SER A 376 -12.88 -15.31 -18.68
N HIS A 377 -13.65 -15.60 -19.75
CA HIS A 377 -13.25 -15.47 -21.14
C HIS A 377 -14.13 -14.57 -22.01
N PHE A 378 -15.18 -13.92 -21.49
CA PHE A 378 -16.06 -13.09 -22.31
C PHE A 378 -16.52 -11.84 -21.56
N SER A 379 -15.72 -10.78 -21.64
CA SER A 379 -16.20 -9.39 -21.79
C SER A 379 -15.02 -8.43 -21.72
N ASP A 380 -14.55 -7.94 -22.86
CA ASP A 380 -13.74 -6.72 -22.95
C ASP A 380 -14.58 -5.44 -22.66
N GLY A 381 -15.88 -5.58 -22.36
CA GLY A 381 -16.78 -4.48 -22.00
C GLY A 381 -17.02 -4.32 -20.49
N ALA A 382 -16.30 -5.07 -19.66
CA ALA A 382 -16.30 -4.95 -18.19
C ALA A 382 -14.87 -4.75 -17.64
N LYS A 383 -13.98 -4.20 -18.48
CA LYS A 383 -12.67 -3.67 -18.09
C LYS A 383 -12.76 -2.18 -17.87
#